data_AF-A0A925KLW8-F1
#
_entry.id   AF-A0A925KLW8-F1
#
_cell.length_a   1.000
_cell.length_b   1.000
_cell.length_c   1.000
_cell.angle_alpha   90.00
_cell.angle_beta   90.00
_cell.angle_gamma   90.00
#
_symmetry.space_group_name_H-M   'P 1'
#
loop_
_entity.id
_entity.type
_entity.pdbx_description
1 polymer ?
#
loop_
_entity_poly.entity_id
_entity_poly.type
_entity_poly.pdbx_seq_one_letter_code
_entity_poly.pdbx_strand_id
1 'polypeptide(L)'
;MSAVPVSQSLFKAQLTKYYSFYTVGFILFVIVLAIGEQMGMTRQWIGYLFLFATIGLYAGIGIMSRTADPAEYYVAGRRVPAVFNGMATGADWMSAASFIGMAGTLYLSGYDGLAFVMGWTGGYVLVALLLAPYLRKFGQFTIPDFLGARYGGNVVRSVGVFAAILASFTYVVAQIYGVGIITSRLTGIEFGIGVFVGLAGILVCSFLGGMRAVTWTQVAQYVILIIAYLTPVIWLSVKHTGVPVPQLVYGYTLQKVTEREKQLTNDPKEIEVRNILKQRGDAADAKLKGLPGNLATERAATEAKLADLKATGAPPAQVSAAAKAVEDFPQDEAAARAAWTKEKTGAAARAAPPKPHATPFPGK
;
A
#
# COMPACT_ATOMS: atom_id res chain seq x y z
N MET A 1 -7.80 5.13 45.72
CA MET A 1 -9.10 5.65 45.26
C MET A 1 -9.64 4.71 44.20
N SER A 2 -10.68 3.96 44.56
CA SER A 2 -11.39 3.00 43.73
C SER A 2 -12.03 3.74 42.56
N ALA A 3 -11.70 3.35 41.32
CA ALA A 3 -12.36 3.88 40.14
C ALA A 3 -13.86 3.53 40.21
N VAL A 4 -14.72 4.54 40.30
CA VAL A 4 -16.18 4.37 40.22
C VAL A 4 -16.49 3.70 38.87
N PRO A 5 -17.19 2.56 38.83
CA PRO A 5 -17.53 1.92 37.58
C PRO A 5 -18.47 2.85 36.81
N VAL A 6 -17.99 3.40 35.69
CA VAL A 6 -18.84 4.11 34.73
C VAL A 6 -19.90 3.12 34.26
N SER A 7 -21.17 3.44 34.46
CA SER A 7 -22.28 2.61 33.98
C SER A 7 -22.09 2.31 32.49
N GLN A 8 -22.25 1.05 32.09
CA GLN A 8 -22.18 0.60 30.69
C GLN A 8 -23.07 1.44 29.75
N SER A 9 -24.18 1.97 30.28
CA SER A 9 -25.09 2.88 29.55
C SER A 9 -24.45 4.25 29.27
N LEU A 10 -23.80 4.86 30.27
CA LEU A 10 -23.09 6.14 30.13
C LEU A 10 -21.88 6.01 29.21
N PHE A 11 -21.17 4.88 29.31
CA PHE A 11 -20.05 4.55 28.42
C PHE A 11 -20.51 4.45 26.96
N LYS A 12 -21.58 3.68 26.70
CA LYS A 12 -22.17 3.56 25.35
C LYS A 12 -22.67 4.92 24.85
N ALA A 13 -23.35 5.69 25.69
CA ALA A 13 -23.88 7.01 25.32
C ALA A 13 -22.76 8.00 24.93
N GLN A 14 -21.66 8.04 25.69
CA GLN A 14 -20.51 8.88 25.34
C GLN A 14 -19.83 8.41 24.05
N LEU A 15 -19.60 7.09 23.90
CA LEU A 15 -19.04 6.50 22.69
C LEU A 15 -19.89 6.84 21.46
N THR A 16 -21.19 6.58 21.52
CA THR A 16 -22.13 6.90 20.44
C THR A 16 -22.15 8.40 20.16
N LYS A 17 -22.09 9.27 21.17
CA LYS A 17 -22.08 10.73 20.98
C LYS A 17 -20.84 11.21 20.23
N TYR A 18 -19.63 10.84 20.68
CA TYR A 18 -18.39 11.27 20.01
C TYR A 18 -18.26 10.67 18.62
N TYR A 19 -18.59 9.38 18.47
CA TYR A 19 -18.54 8.68 17.18
C TYR A 19 -19.55 9.26 16.19
N SER A 20 -20.81 9.46 16.60
CA SER A 20 -21.84 10.04 15.74
C SER A 20 -21.51 11.46 15.34
N PHE A 21 -21.06 12.31 16.29
CA PHE A 21 -20.68 13.68 15.99
C PHE A 21 -19.56 13.75 14.95
N TYR A 22 -18.49 12.96 15.15
CA TYR A 22 -17.38 12.93 14.21
C TYR A 22 -17.78 12.35 12.85
N THR A 23 -18.52 11.24 12.84
CA THR A 23 -18.95 10.57 11.61
C THR A 23 -19.89 11.46 10.79
N VAL A 24 -20.87 12.09 11.44
CA VAL A 24 -21.78 13.05 10.79
C VAL A 24 -21.01 14.27 10.31
N GLY A 25 -20.11 14.82 11.12
CA GLY A 25 -19.27 15.95 10.72
C GLY A 25 -18.40 15.64 9.51
N PHE A 26 -17.79 14.45 9.47
CA PHE A 26 -17.00 14.01 8.32
C PHE A 26 -17.86 13.75 7.07
N ILE A 27 -19.02 13.12 7.21
CA ILE A 27 -19.96 12.93 6.09
C ILE A 27 -20.41 14.28 5.54
N LEU A 28 -20.78 15.23 6.40
CA LEU A 28 -21.15 16.58 5.98
C LEU A 28 -19.98 17.29 5.28
N PHE A 29 -18.76 17.16 5.80
CA PHE A 29 -17.57 17.70 5.14
C PHE A 29 -17.37 17.12 3.74
N VAL A 30 -17.52 15.81 3.57
CA VAL A 30 -17.45 15.14 2.25
C VAL A 30 -18.57 15.62 1.33
N ILE A 31 -19.79 15.78 1.82
CA ILE A 31 -20.92 16.30 1.04
C ILE A 31 -20.64 17.74 0.57
N VAL A 32 -20.12 18.60 1.44
CA VAL A 32 -19.73 19.97 1.09
C VAL A 32 -18.67 19.98 0.00
N LEU A 33 -17.65 19.12 0.09
CA LEU A 33 -16.63 18.99 -0.96
C LEU A 33 -17.23 18.48 -2.27
N ALA A 34 -18.16 17.53 -2.23
CA ALA A 34 -18.84 17.00 -3.41
C ALA A 34 -19.73 18.06 -4.10
N ILE A 35 -20.46 18.86 -3.32
CA ILE A 35 -21.21 20.01 -3.85
C ILE A 35 -20.24 20.99 -4.50
N GLY A 36 -19.13 21.30 -3.84
CA GLY A 36 -18.12 22.19 -4.38
C GLY A 36 -17.50 21.66 -5.68
N GLU A 37 -17.25 20.36 -5.80
CA GLU A 37 -16.83 19.73 -7.06
C GLU A 37 -17.87 19.94 -8.18
N GLN A 38 -19.16 19.73 -7.88
CA GLN A 38 -20.25 19.95 -8.85
C GLN A 38 -20.39 21.43 -9.25
N MET A 39 -20.05 22.35 -8.35
CA MET A 39 -20.02 23.80 -8.60
C MET A 39 -18.74 24.26 -9.34
N GLY A 40 -17.86 23.34 -9.75
CA GLY A 40 -16.68 23.63 -10.55
C GLY A 40 -15.38 23.84 -9.75
N MET A 41 -15.35 23.48 -8.46
CA MET A 41 -14.11 23.51 -7.69
C MET A 41 -13.09 22.52 -8.28
N THR A 42 -11.87 22.99 -8.51
CA THR A 42 -10.81 22.13 -9.06
C THR A 42 -10.40 21.05 -8.05
N ARG A 43 -9.94 19.91 -8.57
CA ARG A 43 -9.45 18.79 -7.75
C ARG A 43 -8.30 19.18 -6.82
N GLN A 44 -7.49 20.17 -7.21
CA GLN A 44 -6.40 20.70 -6.38
C GLN A 44 -6.93 21.38 -5.11
N TRP A 45 -7.94 22.24 -5.24
CA TRP A 45 -8.56 22.90 -4.10
C TRP A 45 -9.25 21.93 -3.15
N ILE A 46 -9.92 20.90 -3.69
CA ILE A 46 -10.48 19.81 -2.87
C ILE A 46 -9.38 19.10 -2.10
N GLY A 47 -8.24 18.79 -2.75
CA GLY A 47 -7.07 18.19 -2.12
C GLY A 47 -6.49 19.05 -1.00
N TYR A 48 -6.34 20.36 -1.21
CA TYR A 48 -5.87 21.30 -0.18
C TYR A 48 -6.83 21.37 1.00
N LEU A 49 -8.13 21.55 0.75
CA LEU A 49 -9.13 21.60 1.81
C LEU A 49 -9.13 20.32 2.64
N PHE A 50 -9.06 19.16 2.00
CA PHE A 50 -9.00 17.88 2.70
C PHE A 50 -7.72 17.74 3.55
N LEU A 51 -6.56 18.10 3.00
CA LEU A 51 -5.28 18.04 3.70
C LEU A 51 -5.25 18.99 4.91
N PHE A 52 -5.59 20.26 4.73
CA PHE A 52 -5.53 21.24 5.81
C PHE A 52 -6.62 21.01 6.86
N ALA A 53 -7.82 20.57 6.47
CA ALA A 53 -8.87 20.24 7.43
C ALA A 53 -8.46 19.06 8.31
N THR A 54 -7.84 18.01 7.75
CA THR A 54 -7.37 16.86 8.51
C THR A 54 -6.19 17.20 9.44
N ILE A 55 -5.20 17.97 8.95
CA ILE A 55 -4.11 18.47 9.79
C ILE A 55 -4.65 19.36 10.92
N GLY A 56 -5.56 20.29 10.61
CA GLY A 56 -6.16 21.19 11.60
C GLY A 56 -6.96 20.45 12.66
N LEU A 57 -7.75 19.45 12.26
CA LEU A 57 -8.47 18.56 13.18
C LEU A 57 -7.50 17.84 14.13
N TYR A 58 -6.44 17.21 13.59
CA TYR A 58 -5.49 16.46 14.40
C TYR A 58 -4.68 17.37 15.34
N ALA A 59 -4.26 18.54 14.87
CA ALA A 59 -3.63 19.56 15.69
C ALA A 59 -4.56 20.03 16.82
N GLY A 60 -5.85 20.27 16.52
CA GLY A 60 -6.87 20.60 17.52
C GLY A 60 -7.01 19.53 18.59
N ILE A 61 -7.09 18.25 18.21
CA ILE A 61 -7.11 17.11 19.15
C ILE A 61 -5.84 17.07 20.01
N GLY A 62 -4.67 17.33 19.41
CA GLY A 62 -3.39 17.39 20.12
C GLY A 62 -3.34 18.49 21.17
N ILE A 63 -3.79 19.70 20.83
CA ILE A 63 -3.84 20.85 21.75
C ILE A 63 -4.81 20.58 22.90
N MET A 64 -6.01 20.06 22.60
CA MET A 64 -7.02 19.73 23.63
C MET A 64 -6.60 18.57 24.54
N SER A 65 -5.69 17.71 24.09
CA SER A 65 -5.21 16.54 24.84
C SER A 65 -3.87 16.79 25.53
N ARG A 66 -3.39 18.04 25.57
CA ARG A 66 -2.08 18.40 26.12
C ARG A 66 -1.92 17.94 27.57
N THR A 67 -0.81 17.27 27.86
CA THR A 67 -0.49 16.78 29.21
C THR A 67 1.02 16.75 29.45
N ALA A 68 1.44 16.97 30.69
CA ALA A 68 2.83 16.84 31.15
C ALA A 68 3.03 15.66 32.12
N ASP A 69 1.96 14.98 32.52
CA ASP A 69 2.02 13.81 33.40
C ASP A 69 2.51 12.57 32.62
N PRO A 70 3.55 11.84 33.06
CA PRO A 70 4.08 10.69 32.33
C PRO A 70 3.08 9.54 32.13
N ALA A 71 2.19 9.27 33.09
CA ALA A 71 1.20 8.21 32.95
C ALA A 71 0.10 8.61 31.96
N GLU A 72 -0.27 9.88 31.91
CA GLU A 72 -1.16 10.41 30.87
C GLU A 72 -0.48 10.46 29.51
N TYR A 73 0.79 10.85 29.46
CA TYR A 73 1.54 10.99 28.22
C TYR A 73 1.85 9.63 27.59
N TYR A 74 2.29 8.63 28.36
CA TYR A 74 2.70 7.34 27.81
C TYR A 74 1.59 6.29 27.73
N VAL A 75 0.56 6.34 28.58
CA VAL A 75 -0.50 5.31 28.61
C VAL A 75 -1.92 5.89 28.70
N ALA A 76 -2.09 7.20 28.54
CA ALA A 76 -3.39 7.88 28.66
C ALA A 76 -4.11 7.55 30.00
N GLY A 77 -3.32 7.39 31.06
CA GLY A 77 -3.81 7.00 32.39
C GLY A 77 -4.44 5.59 32.43
N ARG A 78 -4.32 4.79 31.37
CA ARG A 78 -5.02 3.50 31.16
C ARG A 78 -6.54 3.62 31.18
N ARG A 79 -7.07 4.82 30.89
CA ARG A 79 -8.51 5.13 30.93
C ARG A 79 -9.19 4.99 29.58
N VAL A 80 -8.43 4.79 28.51
CA VAL A 80 -8.99 4.64 27.16
C VAL A 80 -9.79 3.33 27.09
N PRO A 81 -11.07 3.40 26.71
CA PRO A 81 -11.92 2.22 26.58
C PRO A 81 -11.46 1.26 25.47
N ALA A 82 -11.75 -0.04 25.64
CA ALA A 82 -11.24 -1.09 24.76
C ALA A 82 -11.61 -0.91 23.28
N VAL A 83 -12.84 -0.47 22.98
CA VAL A 83 -13.30 -0.25 21.60
C VAL A 83 -12.50 0.87 20.92
N PHE A 84 -12.23 1.97 21.63
CA PHE A 84 -11.43 3.08 21.10
C PHE A 84 -9.97 2.69 20.90
N ASN A 85 -9.38 1.93 21.83
CA ASN A 85 -8.06 1.36 21.62
C ASN A 85 -8.03 0.42 20.40
N GLY A 86 -9.05 -0.43 20.23
CA GLY A 86 -9.15 -1.31 19.07
C GLY A 86 -9.26 -0.55 17.75
N MET A 87 -10.06 0.52 17.70
CA MET A 87 -10.14 1.42 16.53
C MET A 87 -8.80 2.11 16.26
N ALA A 88 -8.14 2.59 17.32
CA ALA A 88 -6.85 3.24 17.22
C ALA A 88 -5.78 2.28 16.66
N THR A 89 -5.73 1.05 17.18
CA THR A 89 -4.89 -0.04 16.67
C THR A 89 -5.24 -0.42 15.23
N GLY A 90 -6.52 -0.47 14.88
CA GLY A 90 -6.96 -0.75 13.51
C GLY A 90 -6.56 0.34 12.51
N ALA A 91 -6.60 1.61 12.92
CA ALA A 91 -6.10 2.72 12.10
C ALA A 91 -4.57 2.67 11.93
N ASP A 92 -3.82 2.35 12.99
CA ASP A 92 -2.37 2.19 12.93
C ASP A 92 -1.96 1.00 12.05
N TRP A 93 -2.74 -0.08 12.10
CA TRP A 93 -2.61 -1.24 11.20
C TRP A 93 -2.82 -0.84 9.73
N MET A 94 -3.70 0.12 9.45
CA MET A 94 -3.99 0.66 8.11
C MET A 94 -3.10 1.86 7.74
N SER A 95 -1.80 1.71 7.94
CA SER A 95 -0.79 2.71 7.60
C SER A 95 -0.54 2.84 6.09
N ALA A 96 0.34 3.78 5.67
CA ALA A 96 0.71 3.95 4.27
C ALA A 96 1.37 2.69 3.69
N ALA A 97 2.15 1.97 4.49
CA ALA A 97 2.72 0.67 4.11
C ALA A 97 1.62 -0.35 3.79
N SER A 98 0.53 -0.36 4.55
CA SER A 98 -0.60 -1.26 4.36
C SER A 98 -1.45 -0.84 3.17
N PHE A 99 -1.75 0.46 3.04
CA PHE A 99 -2.59 0.98 1.96
C PHE A 99 -1.90 0.89 0.61
N ILE A 100 -0.72 1.49 0.48
CA ILE A 100 0.03 1.56 -0.78
C ILE A 100 0.77 0.25 -1.03
N GLY A 101 1.44 -0.28 -0.01
CA GLY A 101 2.25 -1.48 -0.14
C GLY A 101 1.42 -2.71 -0.45
N MET A 102 0.31 -2.98 0.26
CA MET A 102 -0.51 -4.15 -0.07
C MET A 102 -1.17 -4.04 -1.45
N ALA A 103 -1.63 -2.84 -1.84
CA ALA A 103 -2.17 -2.65 -3.18
C ALA A 103 -1.11 -2.97 -4.25
N GLY A 104 0.13 -2.51 -4.07
CA GLY A 104 1.25 -2.82 -4.95
C GLY A 104 1.63 -4.31 -4.94
N THR A 105 1.76 -4.92 -3.77
CA THR A 105 2.10 -6.34 -3.63
C THR A 105 1.02 -7.23 -4.24
N LEU A 106 -0.26 -6.98 -3.97
CA LEU A 106 -1.36 -7.75 -4.58
C LEU A 106 -1.42 -7.54 -6.09
N TYR A 107 -1.15 -6.32 -6.58
CA TYR A 107 -1.09 -6.05 -8.02
C TYR A 107 0.03 -6.82 -8.72
N LEU A 108 1.21 -6.92 -8.10
CA LEU A 108 2.38 -7.59 -8.68
C LEU A 108 2.39 -9.10 -8.47
N SER A 109 1.92 -9.58 -7.31
CA SER A 109 2.01 -10.97 -6.88
C SER A 109 0.70 -11.75 -7.04
N GLY A 110 -0.42 -11.07 -7.31
CA GLY A 110 -1.73 -11.72 -7.50
C GLY A 110 -2.13 -12.57 -6.29
N TYR A 111 -2.49 -13.83 -6.55
CA TYR A 111 -2.91 -14.79 -5.52
C TYR A 111 -1.86 -15.00 -4.43
N ASP A 112 -0.57 -14.97 -4.77
CA ASP A 112 0.52 -15.18 -3.81
C ASP A 112 0.57 -14.08 -2.75
N GLY A 113 0.10 -12.88 -3.09
CA GLY A 113 -0.04 -11.78 -2.14
C GLY A 113 -1.10 -12.05 -1.05
N LEU A 114 -2.07 -12.95 -1.27
CA LEU A 114 -3.09 -13.28 -0.26
C LEU A 114 -2.49 -14.01 0.94
N ALA A 115 -1.46 -14.84 0.74
CA ALA A 115 -0.76 -15.50 1.84
C ALA A 115 -0.10 -14.49 2.78
N PHE A 116 0.44 -13.40 2.22
CA PHE A 116 0.98 -12.28 3.00
C PHE A 116 -0.11 -11.61 3.83
N VAL A 117 -1.27 -11.31 3.24
CA VAL A 117 -2.42 -10.70 3.96
C VAL A 117 -2.90 -11.60 5.09
N MET A 118 -3.05 -12.90 4.83
CA MET A 118 -3.51 -13.89 5.81
C MET A 118 -2.51 -14.07 6.96
N GLY A 119 -1.22 -14.24 6.65
CA GLY A 119 -0.18 -14.42 7.65
C GLY A 119 0.01 -13.19 8.52
N TRP A 120 0.00 -12.00 7.93
CA TRP A 120 0.14 -10.74 8.65
C TRP A 120 -1.08 -10.46 9.56
N THR A 121 -2.31 -10.60 9.02
CA THR A 121 -3.54 -10.39 9.80
C THR A 121 -3.67 -11.43 10.91
N GLY A 122 -3.41 -12.71 10.60
CA GLY A 122 -3.42 -13.79 11.58
C GLY A 122 -2.37 -13.60 12.68
N GLY A 123 -1.16 -13.16 12.33
CA GLY A 123 -0.11 -12.82 13.29
C GLY A 123 -0.56 -11.74 14.28
N TYR A 124 -1.31 -10.74 13.82
CA TYR A 124 -1.85 -9.69 14.68
C TYR A 124 -2.86 -10.22 15.70
N VAL A 125 -3.73 -11.13 15.27
CA VAL A 125 -4.67 -11.84 16.16
C VAL A 125 -3.92 -12.66 17.20
N LEU A 126 -2.87 -13.39 16.79
CA LEU A 126 -2.04 -14.17 17.71
C LEU A 126 -1.34 -13.28 18.75
N VAL A 127 -0.77 -12.15 18.32
CA VAL A 127 -0.15 -11.18 19.25
C VAL A 127 -1.18 -10.62 20.22
N ALA A 128 -2.38 -10.27 19.74
CA ALA A 128 -3.46 -9.73 20.57
C ALA A 128 -3.97 -10.74 21.62
N LEU A 129 -4.05 -12.03 21.27
CA LEU A 129 -4.55 -13.07 22.17
C LEU A 129 -3.46 -13.64 23.09
N LEU A 130 -2.24 -13.83 22.59
CA LEU A 130 -1.19 -14.57 23.28
C LEU A 130 -0.17 -13.67 23.99
N LEU A 131 0.04 -12.44 23.54
CA LEU A 131 1.08 -11.56 24.08
C LEU A 131 0.52 -10.36 24.84
N ALA A 132 -0.47 -9.68 24.26
CA ALA A 132 -1.05 -8.46 24.85
C ALA A 132 -1.58 -8.64 26.29
N PRO A 133 -2.22 -9.77 26.68
CA PRO A 133 -2.68 -9.95 28.05
C PRO A 133 -1.55 -10.00 29.09
N TYR A 134 -0.40 -10.59 28.74
CA TYR A 134 0.75 -10.70 29.64
C TYR A 134 1.46 -9.37 29.79
N LEU A 135 1.66 -8.64 28.68
CA LEU A 135 2.24 -7.29 28.71
C LEU A 135 1.36 -6.34 29.52
N ARG A 136 0.03 -6.44 29.39
CA ARG A 136 -0.92 -5.64 30.17
C ARG A 136 -0.82 -5.93 31.68
N LYS A 137 -0.67 -7.21 32.07
CA LYS A 137 -0.48 -7.61 33.48
C LYS A 137 0.86 -7.14 34.04
N PHE A 138 1.91 -7.07 33.21
CA PHE A 138 3.24 -6.63 33.62
C PHE A 138 3.32 -5.13 33.95
N GLY A 139 2.50 -4.30 33.30
CA GLY A 139 2.25 -2.91 33.73
C GLY A 139 3.38 -1.90 33.50
N GLN A 140 4.51 -2.30 32.88
CA GLN A 140 5.56 -1.38 32.44
C GLN A 140 5.24 -0.70 31.11
N PHE A 141 6.02 0.32 30.76
CA PHE A 141 5.81 1.15 29.57
C PHE A 141 6.37 0.56 28.28
N THR A 142 7.36 -0.33 28.34
CA THR A 142 8.07 -0.82 27.14
C THR A 142 8.28 -2.33 27.12
N ILE A 143 8.35 -2.91 25.91
CA ILE A 143 8.69 -4.34 25.71
C ILE A 143 10.12 -4.68 26.18
N PRO A 144 11.15 -3.83 25.95
CA PRO A 144 12.48 -4.09 26.48
C PRO A 144 12.53 -4.21 28.01
N ASP A 145 11.73 -3.43 28.73
CA ASP A 145 11.62 -3.54 30.20
C ASP A 145 11.02 -4.88 30.61
N PHE A 146 10.05 -5.38 29.85
CA PHE A 146 9.50 -6.73 30.04
C PHE A 146 10.57 -7.80 29.84
N LEU A 147 11.38 -7.70 28.79
CA LEU A 147 12.45 -8.66 28.52
C LEU A 147 13.52 -8.62 29.63
N GLY A 148 13.92 -7.42 30.07
CA GLY A 148 14.89 -7.24 31.16
C GLY A 148 14.39 -7.81 32.48
N ALA A 149 13.12 -7.61 32.82
CA ALA A 149 12.54 -8.18 34.04
C ALA A 149 12.32 -9.70 33.96
N ARG A 150 11.99 -10.22 32.76
CA ARG A 150 11.69 -11.64 32.56
C ARG A 150 12.93 -12.53 32.53
N TYR A 151 14.01 -12.07 31.90
CA TYR A 151 15.22 -12.86 31.67
C TYR A 151 16.40 -12.40 32.52
N GLY A 152 16.30 -11.24 33.16
CA GLY A 152 17.36 -10.66 33.97
C GLY A 152 18.45 -9.98 33.12
N GLY A 153 19.02 -8.92 33.68
CA GLY A 153 20.23 -8.28 33.15
C GLY A 153 19.98 -7.16 32.12
N ASN A 154 20.90 -6.19 32.14
CA ASN A 154 20.87 -5.04 31.24
C ASN A 154 21.18 -5.42 29.78
N VAL A 155 21.86 -6.55 29.54
CA VAL A 155 22.19 -7.01 28.18
C VAL A 155 20.92 -7.33 27.39
N VAL A 156 20.00 -8.13 27.96
CA VAL A 156 18.75 -8.49 27.29
C VAL A 156 17.87 -7.27 27.05
N ARG A 157 17.82 -6.35 28.02
CA ARG A 157 17.12 -5.06 27.88
C ARG A 157 17.70 -4.24 26.73
N SER A 158 19.03 -4.11 26.65
CA SER A 158 19.70 -3.35 25.57
C SER A 158 19.46 -3.96 24.19
N VAL A 159 19.49 -5.29 24.07
CA VAL A 159 19.12 -5.98 22.82
C VAL A 159 17.67 -5.67 22.43
N GLY A 160 16.75 -5.71 23.39
CA GLY A 160 15.35 -5.33 23.18
C GLY A 160 15.21 -3.88 22.71
N VAL A 161 15.93 -2.94 23.34
CA VAL A 161 15.93 -1.52 22.93
C VAL A 161 16.44 -1.37 21.51
N PHE A 162 17.56 -2.00 21.17
CA PHE A 162 18.12 -1.95 19.81
C PHE A 162 17.14 -2.51 18.78
N ALA A 163 16.53 -3.67 19.06
CA ALA A 163 15.54 -4.28 18.17
C ALA A 163 14.30 -3.39 17.99
N ALA A 164 13.79 -2.78 19.07
CA ALA A 164 12.66 -1.87 19.02
C ALA A 164 12.96 -0.61 18.19
N ILE A 165 14.15 -0.02 18.36
CA ILE A 165 14.60 1.14 17.60
C ILE A 165 14.75 0.78 16.12
N LEU A 166 15.42 -0.34 15.80
CA LEU A 166 15.65 -0.77 14.43
C LEU A 166 14.34 -1.02 13.68
N ALA A 167 13.40 -1.74 14.31
CA ALA A 167 12.08 -1.99 13.74
C ALA A 167 11.29 -0.70 13.53
N SER A 168 11.27 0.19 14.54
CA SER A 168 10.54 1.46 14.48
C SER A 168 11.13 2.40 13.43
N PHE A 169 12.46 2.50 13.34
CA PHE A 169 13.14 3.34 12.36
C PHE A 169 12.85 2.89 10.92
N THR A 170 12.99 1.59 10.67
CA THR A 170 12.67 0.99 9.36
C THR A 170 11.23 1.29 8.95
N TYR A 171 10.30 1.16 9.90
CA TYR A 171 8.89 1.44 9.64
C TYR A 171 8.64 2.93 9.37
N VAL A 172 9.20 3.82 10.19
CA VAL A 172 9.04 5.28 10.04
C VAL A 172 9.56 5.77 8.68
N VAL A 173 10.68 5.23 8.18
CA VAL A 173 11.20 5.58 6.85
C VAL A 173 10.16 5.30 5.75
N ALA A 174 9.52 4.13 5.79
CA ALA A 174 8.48 3.78 4.83
C ALA A 174 7.25 4.71 4.94
N GLN A 175 6.86 5.09 6.16
CA GLN A 175 5.74 6.02 6.36
C GLN A 175 6.06 7.44 5.87
N ILE A 176 7.27 7.94 6.13
CA ILE A 176 7.75 9.25 5.65
C ILE A 176 7.68 9.30 4.12
N TYR A 177 8.14 8.24 3.46
CA TYR A 177 8.07 8.15 2.02
C TYR A 177 6.63 8.15 1.51
N GLY A 178 5.73 7.40 2.16
CA GLY A 178 4.30 7.41 1.88
C GLY A 178 3.67 8.80 2.02
N VAL A 179 3.98 9.52 3.10
CA VAL A 179 3.53 10.91 3.32
C VAL A 179 4.01 11.83 2.21
N GLY A 180 5.28 11.73 1.81
CA GLY A 180 5.85 12.52 0.72
C GLY A 180 5.18 12.26 -0.64
N ILE A 181 4.91 10.99 -0.97
CA ILE A 181 4.19 10.63 -2.20
C ILE A 181 2.78 11.23 -2.18
N ILE A 182 2.00 11.01 -1.12
CA ILE A 182 0.61 11.48 -1.08
C ILE A 182 0.55 13.01 -1.10
N THR A 183 1.41 13.66 -0.32
CA THR A 183 1.43 15.13 -0.25
C THR A 183 1.82 15.72 -1.60
N SER A 184 2.90 15.26 -2.24
CA SER A 184 3.30 15.75 -3.56
C SER A 184 2.23 15.48 -4.63
N ARG A 185 1.55 14.34 -4.58
CA ARG A 185 0.50 14.02 -5.56
C ARG A 185 -0.74 14.89 -5.43
N LEU A 186 -1.15 15.21 -4.20
CA LEU A 186 -2.36 16.00 -3.93
C LEU A 186 -2.12 17.50 -4.06
N THR A 187 -0.94 17.97 -3.65
CA THR A 187 -0.63 19.41 -3.56
C THR A 187 0.17 19.95 -4.74
N GLY A 188 0.84 19.07 -5.49
CA GLY A 188 1.77 19.46 -6.54
C GLY A 188 3.11 19.99 -6.04
N ILE A 189 3.34 20.06 -4.73
CA ILE A 189 4.62 20.52 -4.17
C ILE A 189 5.69 19.43 -4.30
N GLU A 190 6.95 19.86 -4.29
CA GLU A 190 8.10 18.97 -4.35
C GLU A 190 8.06 17.94 -3.20
N PHE A 191 8.49 16.70 -3.48
CA PHE A 191 8.49 15.60 -2.52
C PHE A 191 9.14 15.98 -1.19
N GLY A 192 10.33 16.61 -1.20
CA GLY A 192 11.03 17.00 0.02
C GLY A 192 10.22 17.97 0.89
N ILE A 193 9.64 19.00 0.28
CA ILE A 193 8.77 19.96 0.97
C ILE A 193 7.52 19.25 1.52
N GLY A 194 6.91 18.36 0.74
CA GLY A 194 5.75 17.58 1.16
C GLY A 194 6.02 16.69 2.38
N VAL A 195 7.20 16.07 2.44
CA VAL A 195 7.66 15.33 3.62
C VAL A 195 7.73 16.24 4.84
N PHE A 196 8.39 17.40 4.73
CA PHE A 196 8.53 18.32 5.87
C PHE A 196 7.18 18.83 6.39
N VAL A 197 6.28 19.25 5.51
CA VAL A 197 4.95 19.74 5.89
C VAL A 197 4.14 18.63 6.57
N GLY A 198 4.14 17.42 6.00
CA GLY A 198 3.44 16.28 6.58
C GLY A 198 3.98 15.87 7.94
N LEU A 199 5.31 15.83 8.09
CA LEU A 199 5.94 15.51 9.37
C LEU A 199 5.71 16.60 10.42
N ALA A 200 5.82 17.89 10.06
CA ALA A 200 5.54 18.98 10.98
C ALA A 200 4.13 18.89 11.55
N GLY A 201 3.13 18.60 10.72
CA GLY A 201 1.74 18.39 11.17
C GLY A 201 1.60 17.25 12.17
N ILE A 202 2.21 16.10 11.88
CA ILE A 202 2.18 14.92 12.77
C ILE A 202 2.91 15.18 14.10
N LEU A 203 4.05 15.87 14.04
CA LEU A 203 4.84 16.20 15.23
C LEU A 203 4.05 17.12 16.16
N VAL A 204 3.42 18.17 15.63
CA VAL A 204 2.62 19.12 16.44
C VAL A 204 1.51 18.40 17.20
N CYS A 205 0.74 17.51 16.55
CA CYS A 205 -0.36 16.83 17.24
C CYS A 205 0.12 15.76 18.23
N SER A 206 1.22 15.04 17.93
CA SER A 206 1.65 13.89 18.71
C SER A 206 2.53 14.28 19.91
N PHE A 207 3.38 15.29 19.77
CA PHE A 207 4.27 15.74 20.85
C PHE A 207 3.52 16.48 21.97
N LEU A 208 2.45 17.20 21.64
CA LEU A 208 1.75 18.02 22.64
C LEU A 208 0.89 17.18 23.59
N GLY A 209 0.24 16.12 23.11
CA GLY A 209 -0.76 15.38 23.91
C GLY A 209 -0.47 13.90 24.15
N GLY A 210 0.70 13.40 23.73
CA GLY A 210 1.13 12.02 23.99
C GLY A 210 0.14 10.96 23.49
N MET A 211 0.09 9.82 24.17
CA MET A 211 -0.74 8.67 23.80
C MET A 211 -2.23 9.02 23.76
N ARG A 212 -2.71 9.92 24.62
CA ARG A 212 -4.11 10.36 24.58
C ARG A 212 -4.43 11.07 23.26
N ALA A 213 -3.61 12.03 22.84
CA ALA A 213 -3.79 12.68 21.54
C ALA A 213 -3.76 11.67 20.41
N VAL A 214 -2.75 10.79 20.40
CA VAL A 214 -2.56 9.77 19.37
C VAL A 214 -3.76 8.83 19.28
N THR A 215 -4.31 8.34 20.40
CA THR A 215 -5.50 7.49 20.36
C THR A 215 -6.69 8.22 19.74
N TRP A 216 -6.97 9.46 20.15
CA TRP A 216 -8.13 10.19 19.64
C TRP A 216 -7.98 10.57 18.15
N THR A 217 -6.77 10.91 17.70
CA THR A 217 -6.51 11.13 16.27
C THR A 217 -6.63 9.82 15.47
N GLN A 218 -6.15 8.70 16.01
CA GLN A 218 -6.28 7.39 15.36
C GLN A 218 -7.74 6.90 15.30
N VAL A 219 -8.56 7.17 16.32
CA VAL A 219 -10.01 6.90 16.27
C VAL A 219 -10.69 7.71 15.16
N ALA A 220 -10.32 8.99 15.03
CA ALA A 220 -10.81 9.85 13.96
C ALA A 220 -10.38 9.31 12.58
N GLN A 221 -9.12 8.88 12.44
CA GLN A 221 -8.59 8.25 11.23
C GLN A 221 -9.31 6.94 10.90
N TYR A 222 -9.62 6.12 11.89
CA TYR A 222 -10.34 4.85 11.69
C TYR A 222 -11.66 5.06 10.95
N VAL A 223 -12.46 6.06 11.36
CA VAL A 223 -13.74 6.37 10.71
C VAL A 223 -13.54 6.81 9.26
N ILE A 224 -12.56 7.69 9.01
CA ILE A 224 -12.22 8.14 7.65
C ILE A 224 -11.85 6.93 6.78
N LEU A 225 -10.98 6.06 7.29
CA LEU A 225 -10.48 4.90 6.56
C LEU A 225 -11.59 3.91 6.24
N ILE A 226 -12.45 3.56 7.20
CA ILE A 226 -13.57 2.64 6.96
C ILE A 226 -14.50 3.18 5.87
N ILE A 227 -14.84 4.47 5.92
CA ILE A 227 -15.67 5.09 4.88
C ILE A 227 -14.94 5.08 3.53
N ALA A 228 -13.67 5.48 3.51
CA ALA A 228 -12.86 5.55 2.29
C ALA A 228 -12.67 4.16 1.62
N TYR A 229 -12.51 3.10 2.41
CA TYR A 229 -12.35 1.73 1.91
C TYR A 229 -13.67 1.10 1.49
N LEU A 230 -14.74 1.25 2.29
CA LEU A 230 -16.00 0.58 2.00
C LEU A 230 -16.75 1.25 0.85
N THR A 231 -16.66 2.56 0.68
CA THR A 231 -17.38 3.30 -0.37
C THR A 231 -17.13 2.74 -1.78
N PRO A 232 -15.89 2.62 -2.28
CA PRO A 232 -15.63 2.09 -3.62
C PRO A 232 -16.02 0.62 -3.76
N VAL A 233 -15.82 -0.19 -2.71
CA VAL A 233 -16.13 -1.62 -2.73
C VAL A 233 -17.64 -1.86 -2.75
N ILE A 234 -18.41 -1.11 -1.95
CA ILE A 234 -19.88 -1.12 -1.96
C ILE A 234 -20.40 -0.65 -3.31
N TRP A 235 -19.86 0.46 -3.84
CA TRP A 235 -20.26 0.98 -5.15
C TRP A 235 -20.04 -0.04 -6.27
N LEU A 236 -18.87 -0.68 -6.29
CA LEU A 236 -18.55 -1.74 -7.23
C LEU A 236 -19.50 -2.95 -7.07
N SER A 237 -19.78 -3.35 -5.83
CA SER A 237 -20.71 -4.43 -5.51
C SER A 237 -22.10 -4.15 -6.08
N VAL A 238 -22.65 -2.97 -5.83
CA VAL A 238 -23.96 -2.57 -6.37
C VAL A 238 -23.95 -2.58 -7.89
N LYS A 239 -22.90 -2.05 -8.53
CA LYS A 239 -22.80 -1.98 -9.99
C LYS A 239 -22.77 -3.36 -10.66
N HIS A 240 -22.11 -4.35 -10.05
CA HIS A 240 -21.92 -5.67 -10.66
C HIS A 240 -22.91 -6.76 -10.20
N THR A 241 -23.52 -6.58 -9.04
CA THR A 241 -24.35 -7.60 -8.39
C THR A 241 -25.72 -7.08 -7.93
N GLY A 242 -25.93 -5.76 -7.88
CA GLY A 242 -27.13 -5.15 -7.30
C GLY A 242 -27.18 -5.17 -5.76
N VAL A 243 -26.24 -5.84 -5.10
CA VAL A 243 -26.21 -5.99 -3.63
C VAL A 243 -25.14 -5.07 -3.02
N PRO A 244 -25.47 -4.25 -2.00
CA PRO A 244 -24.52 -3.32 -1.39
C PRO A 244 -23.57 -3.97 -0.37
N VAL A 245 -23.66 -5.28 -0.15
CA VAL A 245 -22.84 -6.02 0.82
C VAL A 245 -21.81 -6.88 0.08
N PRO A 246 -20.62 -6.34 -0.24
CA PRO A 246 -19.61 -7.04 -1.04
C PRO A 246 -19.17 -8.38 -0.44
N GLN A 247 -19.17 -8.49 0.89
CA GLN A 247 -18.76 -9.69 1.62
C GLN A 247 -19.68 -10.88 1.38
N LEU A 248 -20.93 -10.67 0.96
CA LEU A 248 -21.87 -11.75 0.68
C LEU A 248 -21.82 -12.21 -0.78
N VAL A 249 -21.39 -11.32 -1.68
CA VAL A 249 -21.46 -11.56 -3.14
C VAL A 249 -20.10 -11.73 -3.81
N TYR A 250 -19.00 -11.60 -3.06
CA TYR A 250 -17.65 -11.73 -3.62
C TYR A 250 -17.45 -13.07 -4.37
N GLY A 251 -18.01 -14.17 -3.86
CA GLY A 251 -17.91 -15.48 -4.50
C GLY A 251 -18.51 -15.53 -5.91
N TYR A 252 -19.66 -14.88 -6.11
CA TYR A 252 -20.28 -14.75 -7.42
C TYR A 252 -19.44 -13.88 -8.37
N THR A 253 -18.85 -12.80 -7.87
CA THR A 253 -17.93 -11.96 -8.66
C THR A 253 -16.68 -12.73 -9.08
N LEU A 254 -16.12 -13.57 -8.21
CA LEU A 254 -14.97 -14.43 -8.55
C LEU A 254 -15.29 -15.43 -9.67
N GLN A 255 -16.50 -15.98 -9.70
CA GLN A 255 -16.95 -16.84 -10.82
C GLN A 255 -16.97 -16.07 -12.14
N LYS A 256 -17.53 -14.84 -12.15
CA LYS A 256 -17.50 -13.97 -13.34
C LYS A 256 -16.09 -13.64 -13.80
N VAL A 257 -15.17 -13.37 -12.87
CA VAL A 257 -13.75 -13.14 -13.21
C VAL A 257 -13.14 -14.38 -13.84
N THR A 258 -13.40 -15.57 -13.27
CA THR A 258 -12.93 -16.85 -13.80
C THR A 258 -13.43 -17.10 -15.23
N GLU A 259 -14.71 -16.82 -15.51
CA GLU A 259 -15.27 -16.93 -16.85
C GLU A 259 -14.63 -15.93 -17.82
N ARG A 260 -14.42 -14.69 -17.37
CA ARG A 260 -13.78 -13.66 -18.18
C ARG A 260 -12.33 -14.00 -18.51
N GLU A 261 -11.58 -14.58 -17.58
CA GLU A 261 -10.22 -15.09 -17.81
C GLU A 261 -10.20 -16.21 -18.85
N LYS A 262 -11.18 -17.13 -18.82
CA LYS A 262 -11.32 -18.17 -19.85
C LYS A 262 -11.60 -17.56 -21.22
N GLN A 263 -12.45 -16.54 -21.29
CA GLN A 263 -12.71 -15.82 -22.55
C GLN A 263 -11.43 -15.13 -23.06
N LEU A 264 -10.71 -14.44 -22.18
CA LEU A 264 -9.49 -13.71 -22.53
C LEU A 264 -8.38 -14.66 -23.03
N THR A 265 -8.22 -15.80 -22.35
CA THR A 265 -7.22 -16.82 -22.70
C THR A 265 -7.45 -17.43 -24.08
N ASN A 266 -8.71 -17.50 -24.51
CA ASN A 266 -9.13 -18.05 -25.79
C ASN A 266 -9.42 -16.97 -26.85
N ASP A 267 -9.20 -15.69 -26.54
CA ASP A 267 -9.41 -14.60 -27.48
C ASP A 267 -8.41 -14.75 -28.64
N PRO A 268 -8.87 -14.78 -29.92
CA PRO A 268 -8.00 -14.90 -31.07
C PRO A 268 -6.89 -13.85 -31.11
N LYS A 269 -7.16 -12.62 -30.66
CA LYS A 269 -6.16 -11.54 -30.61
C LYS A 269 -5.12 -11.76 -29.52
N GLU A 270 -5.53 -12.30 -28.37
CA GLU A 270 -4.59 -12.66 -27.30
C GLU A 270 -3.66 -13.80 -27.76
N ILE A 271 -4.23 -14.80 -28.46
CA ILE A 271 -3.46 -15.89 -29.06
C ILE A 271 -2.48 -15.35 -30.11
N GLU A 272 -2.90 -14.41 -30.95
CA GLU A 272 -2.04 -13.76 -31.93
C GLU A 272 -0.85 -13.05 -31.27
N VAL A 273 -1.10 -12.23 -30.24
CA VAL A 273 -0.05 -11.53 -29.49
C VAL A 273 0.93 -12.53 -28.86
N ARG A 274 0.42 -13.61 -28.27
CA ARG A 274 1.24 -14.67 -27.67
C ARG A 274 2.08 -15.41 -28.72
N ASN A 275 1.54 -15.63 -29.92
CA ASN A 275 2.28 -16.23 -31.02
C ASN A 275 3.41 -15.31 -31.52
N ILE A 276 3.16 -14.00 -31.62
CA ILE A 276 4.20 -13.01 -31.96
C ILE A 276 5.32 -13.02 -30.91
N LEU A 277 4.96 -13.07 -29.62
CA LEU A 277 5.93 -13.16 -28.53
C LEU A 277 6.72 -14.47 -28.55
N LYS A 278 6.06 -15.59 -28.87
CA LYS A 278 6.72 -16.87 -29.06
C LYS A 278 7.73 -16.81 -30.20
N GLN A 279 7.34 -16.28 -31.36
CA GLN A 279 8.23 -16.09 -32.50
C GLN A 279 9.44 -15.21 -32.16
N ARG A 280 9.27 -14.15 -31.36
CA ARG A 280 10.39 -13.34 -30.85
C ARG A 280 11.33 -14.15 -29.96
N GLY A 281 10.78 -14.98 -29.07
CA GLY A 281 11.56 -15.88 -28.23
C GLY A 281 12.35 -16.91 -29.04
N ASP A 282 11.73 -17.49 -30.06
CA ASP A 282 12.34 -18.46 -30.96
C ASP A 282 13.45 -17.81 -31.82
N ALA A 283 13.24 -16.58 -32.30
CA ALA A 283 14.25 -15.81 -33.01
C ALA A 283 15.46 -15.49 -32.11
N ALA A 284 15.23 -15.08 -30.86
CA ALA A 284 16.31 -14.85 -29.89
C ALA A 284 17.07 -16.16 -29.57
N ASP A 285 16.38 -17.30 -29.49
CA ASP A 285 17.01 -18.61 -29.31
C ASP A 285 17.87 -19.03 -30.51
N ALA A 286 17.41 -18.76 -31.73
CA ALA A 286 18.19 -18.99 -32.95
C ALA A 286 19.47 -18.14 -32.97
N LYS A 287 19.37 -16.86 -32.55
CA LYS A 287 20.52 -15.98 -32.40
C LYS A 287 21.51 -16.51 -31.36
N LEU A 288 21.02 -16.98 -30.22
CA LEU A 288 21.89 -17.59 -29.19
C LEU A 288 22.62 -18.85 -29.70
N LYS A 289 21.94 -19.71 -30.45
CA LYS A 289 22.52 -20.95 -30.98
C LYS A 289 23.56 -20.72 -32.07
N GLY A 290 23.44 -19.63 -32.83
CA GLY A 290 24.39 -19.27 -33.88
C GLY A 290 25.63 -18.50 -33.40
N LEU A 291 25.75 -18.20 -32.10
CA LEU A 291 26.96 -17.57 -31.56
C LEU A 291 28.16 -18.53 -31.60
N PRO A 292 29.37 -18.03 -31.91
CA PRO A 292 29.70 -16.63 -32.22
C PRO A 292 29.48 -16.21 -33.70
N GLY A 293 29.26 -17.17 -34.60
CA GLY A 293 29.32 -16.95 -36.06
C GLY A 293 28.26 -16.01 -36.65
N ASN A 294 27.15 -15.77 -35.95
CA ASN A 294 26.07 -14.92 -36.44
C ASN A 294 26.11 -13.46 -35.94
N LEU A 295 27.02 -13.09 -35.03
CA LEU A 295 27.02 -11.75 -34.41
C LEU A 295 27.19 -10.63 -35.46
N ALA A 296 28.15 -10.79 -36.36
CA ALA A 296 28.40 -9.83 -37.44
C ALA A 296 27.23 -9.76 -38.44
N THR A 297 26.65 -10.92 -38.76
CA THR A 297 25.49 -11.03 -39.67
C THR A 297 24.25 -10.36 -39.09
N GLU A 298 23.98 -10.56 -37.79
CA GLU A 298 22.87 -9.93 -37.08
C GLU A 298 23.05 -8.41 -36.94
N ARG A 299 24.29 -7.94 -36.74
CA ARG A 299 24.62 -6.51 -36.74
C ARG A 299 24.35 -5.89 -38.10
N ALA A 300 24.87 -6.50 -39.16
CA ALA A 300 24.66 -6.04 -40.53
C ALA A 300 23.16 -6.03 -40.90
N ALA A 301 22.39 -7.04 -40.49
CA ALA A 301 20.95 -7.07 -40.71
C ALA A 301 20.20 -5.94 -39.96
N THR A 302 20.65 -5.60 -38.76
CA THR A 302 20.06 -4.50 -37.96
C THR A 302 20.34 -3.14 -38.60
N GLU A 303 21.57 -2.93 -39.09
CA GLU A 303 21.97 -1.73 -39.83
C GLU A 303 21.23 -1.60 -41.17
N ALA A 304 21.08 -2.70 -41.91
CA ALA A 304 20.33 -2.75 -43.16
C ALA A 304 18.85 -2.38 -42.96
N LYS A 305 18.23 -2.84 -41.87
CA LYS A 305 16.85 -2.50 -41.51
C LYS A 305 16.66 -1.00 -41.26
N LEU A 306 17.63 -0.35 -40.60
CA LEU A 306 17.60 1.10 -40.42
C LEU A 306 17.70 1.84 -41.76
N ALA A 307 18.59 1.38 -42.64
CA ALA A 307 18.76 1.97 -43.97
C ALA A 307 17.47 1.85 -44.81
N ASP A 308 16.82 0.69 -44.79
CA ASP A 308 15.56 0.45 -45.50
C ASP A 308 14.41 1.31 -44.97
N LEU A 309 14.26 1.44 -43.65
CA LEU A 309 13.23 2.30 -43.04
C LEU A 309 13.44 3.78 -43.36
N LYS A 310 14.69 4.22 -43.48
CA LYS A 310 15.02 5.59 -43.93
C LYS A 310 14.72 5.77 -45.41
N ALA A 311 15.01 4.78 -46.25
CA ALA A 311 14.79 4.83 -47.70
C ALA A 311 13.30 4.80 -48.07
N THR A 312 12.49 4.02 -47.36
CA THR A 312 11.04 3.87 -47.59
C THR A 312 10.20 5.01 -47.00
N GLY A 313 10.82 5.96 -46.29
CA GLY A 313 10.09 7.06 -45.65
C GLY A 313 9.18 6.61 -44.51
N ALA A 314 9.58 5.57 -43.76
CA ALA A 314 8.79 5.02 -42.67
C ALA A 314 8.53 6.08 -41.56
N PRO A 315 7.48 5.90 -40.73
CA PRO A 315 7.14 6.85 -39.68
C PRO A 315 8.36 7.19 -38.78
N PRO A 316 8.56 8.46 -38.38
CA PRO A 316 9.73 8.88 -37.61
C PRO A 316 9.98 8.06 -36.32
N ALA A 317 8.92 7.58 -35.68
CA ALA A 317 9.01 6.72 -34.51
C ALA A 317 9.68 5.36 -34.81
N GLN A 318 9.44 4.77 -35.99
CA GLN A 318 10.04 3.51 -36.40
C GLN A 318 11.51 3.68 -36.76
N VAL A 319 11.86 4.79 -37.44
CA VAL A 319 13.25 5.14 -37.76
C VAL A 319 14.06 5.39 -36.49
N SER A 320 13.49 6.12 -35.52
CA SER A 320 14.12 6.37 -34.21
C SER A 320 14.33 5.08 -33.43
N ALA A 321 13.33 4.19 -33.39
CA ALA A 321 13.46 2.89 -32.73
C ALA A 321 14.51 1.99 -33.38
N ALA A 322 14.59 1.98 -34.72
CA ALA A 322 15.61 1.23 -35.44
C ALA A 322 17.02 1.81 -35.25
N ALA A 323 17.17 3.14 -35.19
CA ALA A 323 18.44 3.79 -34.88
C ALA A 323 18.94 3.40 -33.48
N LYS A 324 18.03 3.44 -32.50
CA LYS A 324 18.32 2.99 -31.15
C LYS A 324 18.70 1.50 -31.09
N ALA A 325 18.06 0.64 -31.89
CA ALA A 325 18.41 -0.79 -31.93
C ALA A 325 19.82 -1.07 -32.48
N VAL A 326 20.32 -0.21 -33.40
CA VAL A 326 21.72 -0.28 -33.86
C VAL A 326 22.68 0.20 -32.77
N GLU A 327 22.32 1.27 -32.07
CA GLU A 327 23.12 1.82 -30.96
C GLU A 327 23.21 0.85 -29.76
N ASP A 328 22.07 0.26 -29.38
CA ASP A 328 21.94 -0.71 -28.29
C ASP A 328 22.43 -2.12 -28.69
N PHE A 329 22.96 -2.31 -29.92
CA PHE A 329 23.39 -3.62 -30.38
C PHE A 329 24.58 -4.13 -29.54
N PRO A 330 24.56 -5.40 -29.09
CA PRO A 330 25.63 -5.93 -28.24
C PRO A 330 27.02 -5.85 -28.90
N GLN A 331 28.00 -5.32 -28.18
CA GLN A 331 29.35 -5.09 -28.74
C GLN A 331 30.21 -6.35 -28.80
N ASP A 332 29.97 -7.30 -27.90
CA ASP A 332 30.72 -8.54 -27.79
C ASP A 332 29.79 -9.76 -27.58
N GLU A 333 30.38 -10.95 -27.65
CA GLU A 333 29.65 -12.21 -27.50
C GLU A 333 28.99 -12.37 -26.12
N ALA A 334 29.64 -11.91 -25.06
CA ALA A 334 29.13 -12.03 -23.70
C ALA A 334 27.87 -11.15 -23.51
N ALA A 335 27.92 -9.91 -24.00
CA ALA A 335 26.81 -9.00 -24.05
C ALA A 335 25.67 -9.52 -24.94
N ALA A 336 25.99 -10.10 -26.10
CA ALA A 336 24.99 -10.69 -27.01
C ALA A 336 24.28 -11.88 -26.35
N ARG A 337 25.05 -12.78 -25.73
CA ARG A 337 24.50 -13.92 -24.99
C ARG A 337 23.60 -13.45 -23.85
N ALA A 338 24.02 -12.45 -23.07
CA ALA A 338 23.20 -11.91 -21.97
C ALA A 338 21.91 -11.24 -22.49
N ALA A 339 22.01 -10.41 -23.53
CA ALA A 339 20.88 -9.69 -24.12
C ALA A 339 19.84 -10.64 -24.72
N TRP A 340 20.26 -11.57 -25.58
CA TRP A 340 19.35 -12.52 -26.22
C TRP A 340 18.81 -13.57 -25.25
N THR A 341 19.56 -13.92 -24.19
CA THR A 341 19.01 -14.76 -23.10
C THR A 341 17.89 -14.02 -22.36
N LYS A 342 18.08 -12.74 -22.05
CA LYS A 342 17.06 -11.89 -21.44
C LYS A 342 15.84 -11.73 -22.35
N GLU A 343 16.05 -11.55 -23.66
CA GLU A 343 14.99 -11.45 -24.64
C GLU A 343 14.20 -12.76 -24.75
N LYS A 344 14.89 -13.90 -24.92
CA LYS A 344 14.28 -15.23 -24.96
C LYS A 344 13.43 -15.49 -23.71
N THR A 345 14.01 -15.32 -22.53
CA THR A 345 13.32 -15.58 -21.25
C THR A 345 12.13 -14.63 -21.05
N GLY A 346 12.30 -13.33 -21.34
CA GLY A 346 11.23 -12.35 -21.23
C GLY A 346 10.12 -12.51 -22.26
N ALA A 347 10.42 -12.97 -23.48
CA ALA A 347 9.45 -13.26 -24.51
C ALA A 347 8.68 -14.55 -24.20
N ALA A 348 9.37 -15.62 -23.79
CA ALA A 348 8.75 -16.87 -23.37
C ALA A 348 7.80 -16.67 -22.18
N ALA A 349 8.21 -15.88 -21.18
CA ALA A 349 7.36 -15.57 -20.02
C ALA A 349 6.06 -14.85 -20.41
N ARG A 350 6.10 -13.96 -21.42
CA ARG A 350 4.92 -13.21 -21.91
C ARG A 350 4.10 -13.97 -22.95
N ALA A 351 4.68 -14.97 -23.62
CA ALA A 351 3.96 -15.83 -24.57
C ALA A 351 3.12 -16.91 -23.86
N ALA A 352 3.40 -17.18 -22.58
CA ALA A 352 2.61 -18.08 -21.76
C ALA A 352 1.16 -17.59 -21.64
N PRO A 353 0.16 -18.49 -21.49
CA PRO A 353 -1.20 -18.09 -21.18
C PRO A 353 -1.24 -17.25 -19.89
N PRO A 354 -2.17 -16.29 -19.78
CA PRO A 354 -2.43 -15.62 -18.51
C PRO A 354 -2.66 -16.66 -17.40
N LYS A 355 -1.98 -16.48 -16.27
CA LYS A 355 -2.22 -17.32 -15.09
C LYS A 355 -3.58 -16.97 -14.50
N PRO A 356 -4.49 -17.94 -14.28
CA PRO A 356 -5.76 -17.65 -13.62
C PRO A 356 -5.53 -17.08 -12.21
N HIS A 357 -6.29 -16.06 -11.83
CA HIS A 357 -6.16 -15.38 -10.53
C HIS A 357 -6.35 -16.31 -9.32
N ALA A 358 -7.02 -17.45 -9.49
CA ALA A 358 -7.29 -18.41 -8.42
C ALA A 358 -6.29 -19.57 -8.37
N THR A 359 -5.27 -19.60 -9.24
CA THR A 359 -4.29 -20.68 -9.25
C THR A 359 -3.40 -20.59 -8.00
N PRO A 360 -3.44 -21.58 -7.09
CA PRO A 360 -2.63 -21.56 -5.89
C PRO A 360 -1.15 -21.78 -6.21
N PHE A 361 -0.27 -21.29 -5.34
CA PHE A 361 1.16 -21.54 -5.42
C PHE A 361 1.44 -23.06 -5.34
N PRO A 362 2.10 -23.66 -6.34
CA PRO A 362 2.65 -24.99 -6.16
C PRO A 362 3.84 -24.85 -5.21
N GLY A 363 3.63 -25.12 -3.93
CA GLY A 363 4.72 -25.28 -2.97
C GLY A 363 5.65 -26.37 -3.47
N LYS A 364 6.75 -25.99 -4.11
CA LYS A 364 7.81 -26.89 -4.55
C LYS A 364 9.00 -26.77 -3.62
#